data_AF-A0A9P5EMB2-F1
#
_entry.id   AF-A0A9P5EMB2-F1
#
_cell.length_a   1.000
_cell.length_b   1.000
_cell.length_c   1.000
_cell.angle_alpha   90.00
_cell.angle_beta   90.00
_cell.angle_gamma   90.00
#
_symmetry.space_group_name_H-M   'P 1'
#
loop_
_entity.id
_entity.type
_entity.pdbx_description
1 polymer ?
#
loop_
_entity_poly.entity_id
_entity_poly.type
_entity_poly.pdbx_seq_one_letter_code
_entity_poly.pdbx_strand_id
1 'polypeptide(L)'
;MPSKRTPKDAPIVIVGAGVFGLSTALELRKRGYLHITVLDRFLPPVPDGSSVDISRIIRVDYADPVYSQMAREAYAGWNAQYSDHYHESGFVMLASRKGNGWLDASREVAAKSGVELTNYADANDVLKDYPSAKADFEGLQACINRRGGWADAKGAIAQLAGECSQLGVQFVAGARGTVKSLKFEEGRVVGVNVLEGPPVLGEKVILATGAWTNRIIPISHASSASGQPVGFIQLTEEEAERLKDMPVMINFESGVFIFPPTKGKNPILKLARHGYGYATEVSVGDDGSQRVISTPKRDGSNAATGYLPDDADEGLREGVKQLLPEFASRPWVNRRLCWYSDTPEGDFIMDYHPSIEGVFFATGGAGHAFKFLPVLGKYISDCFEEKAPQELRHKWRLRASEGQDELKLGDGSRGGPPLRKLTPVEQSKL
;
A
#
# COMPACT_ATOMS: atom_id res chain seq x y z
N MET A 1 26.58 -24.28 -16.51
CA MET A 1 25.74 -23.07 -16.69
C MET A 1 26.23 -22.03 -15.69
N PRO A 2 26.43 -20.76 -16.08
CA PRO A 2 26.76 -19.72 -15.11
C PRO A 2 25.67 -19.66 -14.02
N SER A 3 26.08 -19.39 -12.78
CA SER A 3 25.19 -19.29 -11.63
C SER A 3 24.04 -18.33 -11.92
N LYS A 4 22.78 -18.78 -11.80
CA LYS A 4 21.59 -17.91 -11.82
C LYS A 4 21.56 -16.91 -10.65
N ARG A 5 22.35 -17.17 -9.59
CA ARG A 5 22.36 -16.33 -8.39
C ARG A 5 23.26 -15.12 -8.59
N THR A 6 22.68 -13.94 -8.37
CA THR A 6 23.39 -12.66 -8.30
C THR A 6 24.47 -12.71 -7.21
N PRO A 7 25.75 -12.46 -7.55
CA PRO A 7 26.84 -12.38 -6.59
C PRO A 7 26.54 -11.37 -5.47
N LYS A 8 27.11 -11.59 -4.28
CA LYS A 8 26.86 -10.70 -3.12
C LYS A 8 27.53 -9.35 -3.27
N ASP A 9 28.60 -9.27 -4.05
CA ASP A 9 29.29 -8.05 -4.46
C ASP A 9 28.74 -7.44 -5.77
N ALA A 10 27.68 -8.01 -6.35
CA ALA A 10 27.05 -7.40 -7.52
C ALA A 10 26.32 -6.10 -7.13
N PRO A 11 26.48 -5.00 -7.89
CA PRO A 11 25.70 -3.77 -7.68
C PRO A 11 24.21 -3.98 -7.95
N ILE A 12 23.36 -3.63 -6.99
CA ILE A 12 21.90 -3.69 -7.09
C ILE A 12 21.33 -2.28 -6.99
N VAL A 13 20.55 -1.90 -8.01
CA VAL A 13 19.78 -0.64 -8.01
C VAL A 13 18.33 -0.95 -7.66
N ILE A 14 17.81 -0.33 -6.61
CA ILE A 14 16.40 -0.41 -6.23
C ILE A 14 15.75 0.93 -6.56
N VAL A 15 14.68 0.91 -7.37
CA VAL A 15 13.94 2.11 -7.75
C VAL A 15 12.66 2.19 -6.92
N GLY A 16 12.56 3.21 -6.06
CA GLY A 16 11.47 3.44 -5.13
C GLY A 16 11.90 3.28 -3.67
N ALA A 17 11.78 4.34 -2.88
CA ALA A 17 12.10 4.37 -1.45
C ALA A 17 10.85 4.27 -0.56
N GLY A 18 9.85 3.51 -1.01
CA GLY A 18 8.67 3.12 -0.22
C GLY A 18 8.88 1.80 0.52
N VAL A 19 7.80 1.25 1.10
CA VAL A 19 7.86 0.02 1.91
C VAL A 19 8.50 -1.17 1.20
N PHE A 20 8.20 -1.40 -0.09
CA PHE A 20 8.79 -2.50 -0.86
C PHE A 20 10.29 -2.30 -1.04
N GLY A 21 10.71 -1.13 -1.53
CA GLY A 21 12.12 -0.89 -1.83
C GLY A 21 12.99 -0.84 -0.58
N LEU A 22 12.53 -0.16 0.48
CA LEU A 22 13.28 -0.08 1.74
C LEU A 22 13.38 -1.43 2.44
N SER A 23 12.28 -2.20 2.54
CA SER A 23 12.33 -3.53 3.17
C SER A 23 13.19 -4.50 2.39
N THR A 24 13.17 -4.44 1.05
CA THR A 24 14.07 -5.20 0.17
C THR A 24 15.52 -4.81 0.40
N ALA A 25 15.83 -3.51 0.42
CA ALA A 25 17.19 -3.01 0.64
C ALA A 25 17.74 -3.49 1.99
N LEU A 26 16.95 -3.35 3.06
CA LEU A 26 17.33 -3.79 4.41
C LEU A 26 17.63 -5.29 4.44
N GLU A 27 16.73 -6.10 3.90
CA GLU A 27 16.86 -7.55 3.93
C GLU A 27 18.05 -8.03 3.08
N LEU A 28 18.25 -7.49 1.88
CA LEU A 28 19.40 -7.83 1.05
C LEU A 28 20.72 -7.47 1.74
N ARG A 29 20.81 -6.33 2.44
CA ARG A 29 21.98 -6.01 3.29
C ARG A 29 22.18 -7.04 4.39
N LYS A 30 21.13 -7.43 5.11
CA LYS A 30 21.18 -8.48 6.15
C LYS A 30 21.64 -9.83 5.57
N ARG A 31 21.34 -10.11 4.31
CA ARG A 31 21.78 -11.31 3.56
C ARG A 31 23.16 -11.18 2.92
N GLY A 32 23.91 -10.13 3.22
CA GLY A 32 25.30 -9.94 2.81
C GLY A 32 25.51 -9.28 1.44
N TYR A 33 24.47 -8.76 0.77
CA TYR A 33 24.66 -8.01 -0.48
C TYR A 33 25.35 -6.68 -0.22
N LEU A 34 26.47 -6.40 -0.87
CA LEU A 34 27.42 -5.33 -0.51
C LEU A 34 27.07 -3.96 -1.07
N HIS A 35 26.50 -3.90 -2.27
CA HIS A 35 26.35 -2.65 -3.02
C HIS A 35 24.89 -2.42 -3.40
N ILE A 36 24.16 -1.72 -2.53
CA ILE A 36 22.75 -1.39 -2.74
C ILE A 36 22.57 0.12 -2.83
N THR A 37 22.00 0.57 -3.94
CA THR A 37 21.62 1.96 -4.17
C THR A 37 20.11 2.06 -4.37
N VAL A 38 19.44 2.82 -3.52
CA VAL A 38 18.02 3.14 -3.61
C VAL A 38 17.85 4.51 -4.27
N LEU A 39 17.10 4.56 -5.37
CA LEU A 39 16.78 5.78 -6.11
C LEU A 39 15.31 6.15 -5.89
N ASP A 40 15.03 7.42 -5.59
CA ASP A 40 13.66 7.94 -5.56
C ASP A 40 13.65 9.44 -5.93
N ARG A 41 12.48 10.01 -6.15
CA ARG A 41 12.28 11.45 -6.34
C ARG A 41 12.56 12.22 -5.06
N PHE A 42 12.28 11.62 -3.90
CA PHE A 42 12.47 12.23 -2.58
C PHE A 42 13.28 11.33 -1.66
N LEU A 43 13.94 11.91 -0.66
CA LEU A 43 14.51 11.09 0.43
C LEU A 43 13.37 10.41 1.21
N PRO A 44 13.55 9.15 1.65
CA PRO A 44 12.57 8.50 2.49
C PRO A 44 12.47 9.20 3.86
N PRO A 45 11.26 9.35 4.45
CA PRO A 45 9.96 8.91 3.91
C PRO A 45 9.46 9.74 2.71
N VAL A 46 9.15 9.07 1.60
CA VAL A 46 8.68 9.70 0.36
C VAL A 46 7.27 10.28 0.54
N PRO A 47 7.05 11.61 0.40
CA PRO A 47 5.81 12.26 0.83
C PRO A 47 4.51 11.76 0.17
N ASP A 48 4.58 11.34 -1.09
CA ASP A 48 3.45 10.78 -1.85
C ASP A 48 3.54 9.26 -2.06
N GLY A 49 4.45 8.59 -1.36
CA GLY A 49 4.45 7.14 -1.29
C GLY A 49 3.24 6.64 -0.49
N SER A 50 2.52 5.63 -1.00
CA SER A 50 1.36 5.06 -0.29
C SER A 50 1.71 4.51 1.09
N SER A 51 2.95 4.10 1.32
CA SER A 51 3.43 3.67 2.64
C SER A 51 3.65 4.82 3.64
N VAL A 52 3.56 6.09 3.22
CA VAL A 52 3.84 7.26 4.07
C VAL A 52 2.55 8.01 4.36
N ASP A 53 2.10 7.93 5.60
CA ASP A 53 0.89 8.57 6.09
C ASP A 53 0.90 8.62 7.63
N ILE A 54 -0.03 9.33 8.25
CA ILE A 54 -0.14 9.37 9.73
C ILE A 54 -0.67 8.05 10.31
N SER A 55 -1.38 7.26 9.51
CA SER A 55 -1.89 5.95 9.92
C SER A 55 -2.14 4.99 8.77
N ARG A 56 -1.95 3.69 9.01
CA ARG A 56 -2.36 2.57 8.13
C ARG A 56 -2.91 1.42 8.96
N ILE A 57 -3.88 0.69 8.42
CA ILE A 57 -4.52 -0.44 9.12
C ILE A 57 -3.53 -1.59 9.26
N ILE A 58 -3.39 -2.12 10.47
CA ILE A 58 -2.70 -3.37 10.78
C ILE A 58 -3.77 -4.38 11.21
N ARG A 59 -3.76 -5.56 10.61
CA ARG A 59 -4.75 -6.62 10.86
C ARG A 59 -4.19 -7.97 10.46
N VAL A 60 -4.65 -9.02 11.13
CA VAL A 60 -4.22 -10.42 10.91
C VAL A 60 -5.27 -11.29 10.22
N ASP A 61 -6.48 -10.77 10.02
CA ASP A 61 -7.58 -11.45 9.36
C ASP A 61 -7.56 -11.21 7.85
N TYR A 62 -7.72 -12.28 7.09
CA TYR A 62 -7.62 -12.32 5.64
C TYR A 62 -8.44 -13.49 5.08
N ALA A 63 -9.09 -13.29 3.93
CA ALA A 63 -9.75 -14.35 3.17
C ALA A 63 -8.78 -15.33 2.49
N ASP A 64 -7.52 -14.93 2.31
CA ASP A 64 -6.46 -15.75 1.71
C ASP A 64 -5.53 -16.31 2.82
N PRO A 65 -5.33 -17.64 2.89
CA PRO A 65 -4.47 -18.27 3.90
C PRO A 65 -3.00 -17.83 3.87
N VAL A 66 -2.43 -17.53 2.69
CA VAL A 66 -1.05 -17.08 2.55
C VAL A 66 -0.89 -15.70 3.18
N TYR A 67 -1.80 -14.77 2.87
CA TYR A 67 -1.78 -13.45 3.48
C TYR A 67 -2.13 -13.49 4.97
N SER A 68 -3.02 -14.38 5.40
CA SER A 68 -3.30 -14.56 6.83
C SER A 68 -2.06 -15.04 7.59
N GLN A 69 -1.31 -16.01 7.05
CA GLN A 69 -0.03 -16.42 7.62
C GLN A 69 0.97 -15.26 7.67
N MET A 70 1.19 -14.59 6.54
CA MET A 70 2.12 -13.47 6.43
C MET A 70 1.74 -12.32 7.39
N ALA A 71 0.45 -12.10 7.63
CA ALA A 71 -0.04 -11.06 8.53
C ALA A 71 0.23 -11.41 10.00
N ARG A 72 0.12 -12.68 10.37
CA ARG A 72 0.51 -13.16 11.71
C ARG A 72 2.01 -13.03 11.96
N GLU A 73 2.84 -13.34 10.95
CA GLU A 73 4.29 -13.11 11.02
C GLU A 73 4.59 -11.61 11.16
N ALA A 74 3.93 -10.76 10.37
CA ALA A 74 4.08 -9.30 10.45
C ALA A 74 3.65 -8.75 11.81
N TYR A 75 2.57 -9.26 12.40
CA TYR A 75 2.07 -8.85 13.71
C TYR A 75 3.11 -9.07 14.82
N ALA A 76 3.88 -10.17 14.78
CA ALA A 76 4.99 -10.36 15.72
C ALA A 76 6.06 -9.27 15.57
N GLY A 77 6.38 -8.88 14.32
CA GLY A 77 7.31 -7.79 14.04
C GLY A 77 6.77 -6.42 14.47
N TRP A 78 5.47 -6.16 14.34
CA TRP A 78 4.85 -4.94 14.85
C TRP A 78 4.90 -4.83 16.37
N ASN A 79 4.76 -5.94 17.10
CA ASN A 79 4.85 -5.95 18.56
C ASN A 79 6.30 -5.91 19.09
N ALA A 80 7.29 -6.29 18.27
CA ALA A 80 8.68 -6.37 18.68
C ALA A 80 9.55 -5.26 18.08
N GLN A 81 9.70 -5.22 16.75
CA GLN A 81 10.63 -4.32 16.07
C GLN A 81 10.04 -2.92 15.86
N TYR A 82 8.72 -2.82 15.67
CA TYR A 82 8.03 -1.57 15.35
C TYR A 82 6.97 -1.21 16.40
N SER A 83 7.18 -1.60 17.66
CA SER A 83 6.22 -1.42 18.76
C SER A 83 5.88 0.04 19.01
N ASP A 84 6.83 0.94 18.83
CA ASP A 84 6.64 2.39 19.00
C ASP A 84 5.74 3.01 17.93
N HIS A 85 5.48 2.26 16.85
CA HIS A 85 4.64 2.69 15.75
C HIS A 85 3.32 1.93 15.67
N TYR A 86 3.14 0.83 16.40
CA TYR A 86 1.93 0.02 16.35
C TYR A 86 1.00 0.32 17.53
N HIS A 87 -0.28 0.48 17.21
CA HIS A 87 -1.34 0.75 18.17
C HIS A 87 -2.46 -0.30 17.99
N GLU A 88 -2.51 -1.27 18.92
CA GLU A 88 -3.52 -2.33 18.97
C GLU A 88 -4.85 -1.78 19.51
N SER A 89 -5.54 -0.97 18.69
CA SER A 89 -6.83 -0.36 19.03
C SER A 89 -8.02 -1.30 18.80
N GLY A 90 -7.79 -2.48 18.24
CA GLY A 90 -8.82 -3.29 17.62
C GLY A 90 -9.21 -2.80 16.21
N PHE A 91 -9.80 -3.71 15.45
CA PHE A 91 -10.28 -3.48 14.09
C PHE A 91 -11.70 -4.04 13.93
N VAL A 92 -12.66 -3.14 13.71
CA VAL A 92 -14.08 -3.46 13.52
C VAL A 92 -14.41 -3.45 12.03
N MET A 93 -14.92 -4.58 11.56
CA MET A 93 -15.36 -4.80 10.19
C MET A 93 -16.87 -4.82 10.16
N LEU A 94 -17.47 -3.80 9.55
CA LEU A 94 -18.90 -3.67 9.35
C LEU A 94 -19.29 -4.16 7.96
N ALA A 95 -20.40 -4.87 7.86
CA ALA A 95 -20.96 -5.33 6.59
C ALA A 95 -22.48 -5.45 6.67
N SER A 96 -23.16 -5.51 5.54
CA SER A 96 -24.61 -5.79 5.48
C SER A 96 -24.95 -7.11 6.17
N ARG A 97 -26.08 -7.18 6.87
CA ARG A 97 -26.63 -8.44 7.39
C ARG A 97 -26.99 -9.46 6.29
N LYS A 98 -27.07 -9.02 5.03
CA LYS A 98 -27.24 -9.91 3.86
C LYS A 98 -26.00 -10.76 3.55
N GLY A 99 -24.87 -10.50 4.20
CA GLY A 99 -23.61 -11.22 4.02
C GLY A 99 -22.57 -10.41 3.25
N ASN A 100 -21.32 -10.86 3.34
CA ASN A 100 -20.20 -10.32 2.59
C ASN A 100 -19.18 -11.44 2.36
N GLY A 101 -19.02 -11.87 1.11
CA GLY A 101 -18.24 -13.07 0.79
C GLY A 101 -16.78 -13.00 1.24
N TRP A 102 -16.18 -11.80 1.24
CA TRP A 102 -14.82 -11.60 1.74
C TRP A 102 -14.75 -11.82 3.26
N LEU A 103 -15.70 -11.25 4.01
CA LEU A 103 -15.75 -11.38 5.47
C LEU A 103 -16.03 -12.83 5.89
N ASP A 104 -16.90 -13.52 5.16
CA ASP A 104 -17.22 -14.93 5.42
C ASP A 104 -15.99 -15.83 5.18
N ALA A 105 -15.26 -15.62 4.08
CA ALA A 105 -14.00 -16.31 3.82
C ALA A 105 -12.92 -15.98 4.86
N SER A 106 -12.82 -14.71 5.28
CA SER A 106 -11.89 -14.26 6.32
C SER A 106 -12.16 -14.95 7.67
N ARG A 107 -13.43 -15.10 8.05
CA ARG A 107 -13.84 -15.84 9.26
C ARG A 107 -13.44 -17.31 9.18
N GLU A 108 -13.62 -17.94 8.02
CA GLU A 108 -13.25 -19.35 7.82
C GLU A 108 -11.73 -19.56 7.95
N VAL A 109 -10.93 -18.70 7.30
CA VAL A 109 -9.47 -18.76 7.40
C VAL A 109 -8.99 -18.47 8.82
N ALA A 110 -9.60 -17.50 9.51
CA ALA A 110 -9.30 -17.18 10.89
C ALA A 110 -9.56 -18.37 11.82
N ALA A 111 -10.73 -19.02 11.70
CA ALA A 111 -11.08 -20.21 12.47
C ALA A 111 -10.07 -21.36 12.25
N LYS A 112 -9.68 -21.62 10.99
CA LYS A 112 -8.66 -22.63 10.64
C LYS A 112 -7.27 -22.30 11.18
N SER A 113 -6.96 -21.01 11.32
CA SER A 113 -5.64 -20.52 11.73
C SER A 113 -5.52 -20.23 13.23
N GLY A 114 -6.58 -20.49 14.02
CA GLY A 114 -6.63 -20.19 15.45
C GLY A 114 -6.64 -18.70 15.77
N VAL A 115 -7.11 -17.85 14.84
CA VAL A 115 -7.31 -16.42 15.06
C VAL A 115 -8.73 -16.21 15.58
N GLU A 116 -8.85 -15.69 16.80
CA GLU A 116 -10.14 -15.39 17.40
C GLU A 116 -10.72 -14.09 16.82
N LEU A 117 -11.95 -14.18 16.32
CA LEU A 117 -12.75 -13.05 15.88
C LEU A 117 -14.07 -13.01 16.66
N THR A 118 -14.45 -11.83 17.15
CA THR A 118 -15.76 -11.64 17.80
C THR A 118 -16.77 -11.19 16.77
N ASN A 119 -17.91 -11.88 16.68
CA ASN A 119 -18.95 -11.60 15.69
C ASN A 119 -20.22 -11.12 16.38
N TYR A 120 -20.82 -10.07 15.83
CA TYR A 120 -22.12 -9.57 16.24
C TYR A 120 -23.08 -9.57 15.05
N ALA A 121 -24.24 -10.18 15.23
CA ALA A 121 -25.32 -10.12 14.23
C ALA A 121 -25.89 -8.70 14.14
N ASP A 122 -25.92 -7.98 15.26
CA ASP A 122 -26.22 -6.56 15.33
C ASP A 122 -24.94 -5.76 15.57
N ALA A 123 -24.52 -4.95 14.58
CA ALA A 123 -23.34 -4.13 14.71
C ALA A 123 -23.41 -3.10 15.86
N ASN A 124 -24.60 -2.73 16.35
CA ASN A 124 -24.73 -1.86 17.52
C ASN A 124 -24.18 -2.50 18.81
N ASP A 125 -24.02 -3.82 18.87
CA ASP A 125 -23.38 -4.49 20.00
C ASP A 125 -21.88 -4.16 20.13
N VAL A 126 -21.24 -3.67 19.06
CA VAL A 126 -19.85 -3.17 19.09
C VAL A 126 -19.68 -2.03 20.11
N LEU A 127 -20.72 -1.25 20.35
CA LEU A 127 -20.70 -0.13 21.29
C LEU A 127 -20.52 -0.56 22.76
N LYS A 128 -20.76 -1.84 23.07
CA LYS A 128 -20.46 -2.44 24.38
C LYS A 128 -18.95 -2.58 24.60
N ASP A 129 -18.22 -2.91 23.54
CA ASP A 129 -16.75 -3.02 23.55
C ASP A 129 -16.08 -1.65 23.39
N TYR A 130 -16.68 -0.75 22.59
CA TYR A 130 -16.12 0.56 22.25
C TYR A 130 -17.14 1.70 22.46
N PRO A 131 -17.42 2.08 23.72
CA PRO A 131 -18.45 3.08 24.03
C PRO A 131 -18.11 4.51 23.57
N SER A 132 -16.87 4.75 23.13
CA SER A 132 -16.42 6.04 22.58
C SER A 132 -16.98 6.32 21.17
N ALA A 133 -17.35 5.29 20.41
CA ALA A 133 -17.99 5.42 19.12
C ALA A 133 -19.46 5.82 19.31
N LYS A 134 -19.87 6.97 18.77
CA LYS A 134 -21.25 7.46 18.83
C LYS A 134 -21.90 7.37 17.45
N ALA A 135 -22.16 6.15 17.02
CA ALA A 135 -22.75 5.86 15.71
C ALA A 135 -23.91 4.87 15.85
N ASP A 136 -24.81 4.87 14.87
CA ASP A 136 -25.86 3.88 14.71
C ASP A 136 -25.53 3.00 13.49
N PHE A 137 -25.40 1.70 13.74
CA PHE A 137 -25.04 0.71 12.74
C PHE A 137 -26.25 -0.16 12.32
N GLU A 138 -27.45 0.43 12.34
CA GLU A 138 -28.68 -0.23 11.91
C GLU A 138 -28.50 -0.99 10.57
N GLY A 139 -28.98 -2.23 10.53
CA GLY A 139 -28.93 -3.08 9.33
C GLY A 139 -27.56 -3.73 9.04
N LEU A 140 -26.54 -3.45 9.86
CA LEU A 140 -25.20 -4.04 9.72
C LEU A 140 -24.96 -5.18 10.72
N GLN A 141 -24.03 -6.05 10.35
CA GLN A 141 -23.33 -7.00 11.23
C GLN A 141 -21.90 -6.51 11.45
N ALA A 142 -21.26 -6.99 12.51
CA ALA A 142 -19.88 -6.66 12.82
C ALA A 142 -19.01 -7.89 13.07
N CYS A 143 -17.74 -7.77 12.73
CA CYS A 143 -16.68 -8.70 13.10
C CYS A 143 -15.51 -7.91 13.65
N ILE A 144 -15.01 -8.29 14.82
CA ILE A 144 -13.93 -7.60 15.51
C ILE A 144 -12.69 -8.48 15.53
N ASN A 145 -11.59 -7.93 15.03
CA ASN A 145 -10.26 -8.45 15.27
C ASN A 145 -9.58 -7.62 16.37
N ARG A 146 -9.45 -8.17 17.57
CA ARG A 146 -8.84 -7.46 18.72
C ARG A 146 -7.34 -7.24 18.57
N ARG A 147 -6.66 -8.10 17.79
CA ARG A 147 -5.25 -7.91 17.38
C ARG A 147 -5.10 -6.95 16.19
N GLY A 148 -6.20 -6.39 15.71
CA GLY A 148 -6.19 -5.36 14.70
C GLY A 148 -5.89 -3.98 15.30
N GLY A 149 -5.63 -3.01 14.44
CA GLY A 149 -5.42 -1.64 14.85
C GLY A 149 -4.77 -0.83 13.73
N TRP A 150 -3.85 0.05 14.09
CA TRP A 150 -3.18 0.90 13.13
C TRP A 150 -1.72 1.13 13.49
N ALA A 151 -0.95 1.61 12.53
CA ALA A 151 0.42 2.03 12.77
C ALA A 151 0.71 3.44 12.23
N ASP A 152 1.55 4.19 12.94
CA ASP A 152 2.20 5.42 12.44
C ASP A 152 3.08 5.07 11.25
N ALA A 153 2.51 5.20 10.05
CA ALA A 153 3.13 4.67 8.84
C ALA A 153 4.37 5.47 8.44
N LYS A 154 4.32 6.81 8.55
CA LYS A 154 5.47 7.67 8.32
C LYS A 154 6.59 7.40 9.32
N GLY A 155 6.26 7.21 10.60
CA GLY A 155 7.22 6.84 11.64
C GLY A 155 7.92 5.53 11.33
N ALA A 156 7.16 4.47 11.05
CA ALA A 156 7.71 3.15 10.72
C ALA A 156 8.59 3.16 9.47
N ILE A 157 8.22 3.91 8.43
CA ILE A 157 9.07 4.08 7.23
C ILE A 157 10.35 4.87 7.55
N ALA A 158 10.29 5.87 8.43
CA ALA A 158 11.47 6.60 8.87
C ALA A 158 12.43 5.69 9.65
N GLN A 159 11.92 4.86 10.57
CA GLN A 159 12.70 3.84 11.27
C GLN A 159 13.36 2.89 10.26
N LEU A 160 12.58 2.33 9.33
CA LEU A 160 13.08 1.41 8.30
C LEU A 160 14.17 2.04 7.42
N ALA A 161 14.01 3.31 7.02
CA ALA A 161 15.03 4.03 6.27
C ALA A 161 16.31 4.27 7.10
N GLY A 162 16.17 4.56 8.40
CA GLY A 162 17.28 4.67 9.35
C GLY A 162 18.07 3.37 9.46
N GLU A 163 17.39 2.22 9.58
CA GLU A 163 18.01 0.90 9.61
C GLU A 163 18.78 0.59 8.31
N CYS A 164 18.20 0.92 7.14
CA CYS A 164 18.88 0.82 5.85
C CYS A 164 20.19 1.64 5.83
N SER A 165 20.13 2.88 6.30
CA SER A 165 21.28 3.79 6.34
C SER A 165 22.38 3.25 7.26
N GLN A 166 22.02 2.75 8.44
CA GLN A 166 22.97 2.13 9.38
C GLN A 166 23.67 0.90 8.80
N LEU A 167 23.00 0.15 7.91
CA LEU A 167 23.60 -0.96 7.19
C LEU A 167 24.36 -0.53 5.92
N GLY A 168 24.45 0.76 5.60
CA GLY A 168 25.22 1.26 4.44
C GLY A 168 24.50 1.22 3.11
N VAL A 169 23.15 1.18 3.10
CA VAL A 169 22.37 1.41 1.88
C VAL A 169 22.58 2.85 1.42
N GLN A 170 22.87 3.04 0.13
CA GLN A 170 23.04 4.36 -0.46
C GLN A 170 21.70 4.90 -0.96
N PHE A 171 21.39 6.16 -0.65
CA PHE A 171 20.19 6.84 -1.13
C PHE A 171 20.55 7.93 -2.12
N VAL A 172 19.83 7.99 -3.23
CA VAL A 172 19.94 9.06 -4.22
C VAL A 172 18.56 9.61 -4.50
N ALA A 173 18.39 10.91 -4.28
CA ALA A 173 17.10 11.60 -4.38
C ALA A 173 17.14 12.76 -5.39
N GLY A 174 16.01 13.46 -5.56
CA GLY A 174 15.89 14.61 -6.45
C GLY A 174 16.00 14.24 -7.92
N ALA A 175 16.45 15.16 -8.77
CA ALA A 175 16.61 14.92 -10.20
C ALA A 175 17.58 13.75 -10.49
N ARG A 176 18.60 13.56 -9.65
CA ARG A 176 19.54 12.45 -9.77
C ARG A 176 18.91 11.09 -9.41
N GLY A 177 17.97 11.06 -8.46
CA GLY A 177 17.26 9.85 -8.05
C GLY A 177 15.98 9.56 -8.85
N THR A 178 15.52 10.52 -9.65
CA THR A 178 14.29 10.39 -10.44
C THR A 178 14.55 9.56 -11.69
N VAL A 179 14.07 8.31 -11.71
CA VAL A 179 14.22 7.40 -12.85
C VAL A 179 13.22 7.72 -13.97
N LYS A 180 13.72 7.74 -15.22
CA LYS A 180 12.93 7.94 -16.44
C LYS A 180 12.63 6.63 -17.15
N SER A 181 13.64 5.78 -17.31
CA SER A 181 13.55 4.51 -18.05
C SER A 181 14.65 3.54 -17.61
N LEU A 182 14.48 2.27 -17.96
CA LEU A 182 15.54 1.27 -17.82
C LEU A 182 16.66 1.52 -18.85
N LYS A 183 17.90 1.21 -18.47
CA LYS A 183 19.04 1.21 -19.40
C LYS A 183 19.30 -0.20 -19.89
N PHE A 184 19.34 -0.36 -21.21
CA PHE A 184 19.57 -1.63 -21.88
C PHE A 184 20.95 -1.67 -22.56
N GLU A 185 21.58 -2.84 -22.52
CA GLU A 185 22.74 -3.23 -23.33
C GLU A 185 22.52 -4.66 -23.81
N GLU A 186 22.65 -4.91 -25.11
CA GLU A 186 22.45 -6.25 -25.72
C GLU A 186 21.12 -6.94 -25.33
N GLY A 187 20.05 -6.15 -25.13
CA GLY A 187 18.73 -6.66 -24.75
C GLY A 187 18.54 -6.97 -23.25
N ARG A 188 19.58 -6.77 -22.42
CA ARG A 188 19.54 -6.92 -20.97
C ARG A 188 19.48 -5.57 -20.26
N VAL A 189 18.78 -5.50 -19.14
CA VAL A 189 18.81 -4.35 -18.23
C VAL A 189 20.12 -4.33 -17.44
N VAL A 190 20.83 -3.20 -17.52
CA VAL A 190 22.14 -2.98 -16.88
C VAL A 190 22.16 -1.74 -15.97
N GLY A 191 20.98 -1.18 -15.69
CA GLY A 191 20.83 0.01 -14.87
C GLY A 191 19.60 0.83 -15.24
N VAL A 192 19.62 2.11 -14.91
CA VAL A 192 18.52 3.04 -15.17
C VAL A 192 19.01 4.40 -15.66
N ASN A 193 18.21 5.01 -16.54
CA ASN A 193 18.37 6.40 -16.93
C ASN A 193 17.63 7.30 -15.92
N VAL A 194 18.31 8.33 -15.43
CA VAL A 194 17.76 9.28 -14.45
C VAL A 194 17.51 10.65 -15.09
N LEU A 195 16.74 11.50 -14.42
CA LEU A 195 16.34 12.80 -14.95
C LEU A 195 17.57 13.66 -15.27
N GLU A 196 18.57 13.68 -14.37
CA GLU A 196 19.79 14.47 -14.51
C GLU A 196 21.08 13.66 -14.23
N GLY A 197 22.10 13.84 -15.08
CA GLY A 197 23.39 13.15 -15.03
C GLY A 197 23.45 11.80 -15.78
N PRO A 198 24.58 11.07 -15.71
CA PRO A 198 24.77 9.80 -16.43
C PRO A 198 23.89 8.67 -15.88
N PRO A 199 23.61 7.59 -16.63
CA PRO A 199 22.86 6.45 -16.10
C PRO A 199 23.46 5.87 -14.80
N VAL A 200 22.60 5.35 -13.91
CA VAL A 200 23.04 4.63 -12.72
C VAL A 200 23.09 3.14 -13.07
N LEU A 201 24.28 2.55 -13.06
CA LEU A 201 24.50 1.16 -13.45
C LEU A 201 24.23 0.21 -12.28
N GLY A 202 23.71 -0.97 -12.61
CA GLY A 202 23.46 -2.06 -11.67
C GLY A 202 23.38 -3.37 -12.42
N GLU A 203 23.98 -4.43 -11.88
CA GLU A 203 23.87 -5.78 -12.46
C GLU A 203 22.43 -6.27 -12.42
N LYS A 204 21.69 -5.87 -11.38
CA LYS A 204 20.25 -6.07 -11.22
C LYS A 204 19.56 -4.75 -10.88
N VAL A 205 18.37 -4.56 -11.45
CA VAL A 205 17.45 -3.48 -11.14
C VAL A 205 16.20 -4.06 -10.52
N ILE A 206 15.83 -3.58 -9.32
CA ILE A 206 14.58 -3.93 -8.64
C ILE A 206 13.62 -2.75 -8.77
N LEU A 207 12.48 -2.96 -9.43
CA LEU A 207 11.42 -1.97 -9.57
C LEU A 207 10.44 -2.08 -8.39
N ALA A 208 10.60 -1.20 -7.42
CA ALA A 208 9.73 -1.04 -6.25
C ALA A 208 8.92 0.27 -6.30
N THR A 209 8.45 0.61 -7.50
CA THR A 209 7.88 1.92 -7.83
C THR A 209 6.36 2.03 -7.69
N GLY A 210 5.69 1.01 -7.15
CA GLY A 210 4.25 1.04 -6.84
C GLY A 210 3.40 1.53 -8.02
N ALA A 211 2.62 2.60 -7.81
CA ALA A 211 1.75 3.19 -8.81
C ALA A 211 2.48 3.74 -10.05
N TRP A 212 3.80 3.95 -9.99
CA TRP A 212 4.61 4.45 -11.11
C TRP A 212 5.23 3.33 -11.96
N THR A 213 5.06 2.04 -11.61
CA THR A 213 5.75 0.96 -12.32
C THR A 213 5.43 0.94 -13.82
N ASN A 214 4.18 1.15 -14.21
CA ASN A 214 3.76 1.19 -15.63
C ASN A 214 4.41 2.29 -16.47
N ARG A 215 4.85 3.39 -15.82
CA ARG A 215 5.59 4.46 -16.49
C ARG A 215 6.95 4.00 -16.97
N ILE A 216 7.61 3.13 -16.20
CA ILE A 216 8.98 2.67 -16.47
C ILE A 216 8.97 1.48 -17.44
N ILE A 217 8.01 0.57 -17.29
CA ILE A 217 7.93 -0.66 -18.08
C ILE A 217 6.44 -1.05 -18.25
N PRO A 218 5.97 -1.42 -19.47
CA PRO A 218 4.57 -1.71 -19.71
C PRO A 218 4.12 -3.01 -19.04
N ILE A 219 3.36 -2.90 -17.95
CA ILE A 219 2.76 -4.04 -17.24
C ILE A 219 1.25 -3.87 -17.01
N SER A 220 0.55 -3.07 -17.82
CA SER A 220 -0.88 -2.76 -17.65
C SER A 220 -1.79 -3.99 -17.56
N HIS A 221 -1.39 -5.08 -18.21
CA HIS A 221 -2.06 -6.38 -18.12
C HIS A 221 -2.04 -6.94 -16.68
N ALA A 222 -0.93 -6.78 -15.96
CA ALA A 222 -0.72 -7.32 -14.62
C ALA A 222 -0.99 -6.30 -13.50
N SER A 223 -0.83 -5.00 -13.75
CA SER A 223 -1.05 -3.98 -12.73
C SER A 223 -1.50 -2.63 -13.31
N SER A 224 -2.33 -1.89 -12.58
CA SER A 224 -2.75 -0.53 -12.95
C SER A 224 -2.82 0.40 -11.74
N ALA A 225 -2.48 1.67 -11.91
CA ALA A 225 -2.57 2.62 -10.79
C ALA A 225 -3.99 3.13 -10.58
N SER A 226 -4.39 3.29 -9.31
CA SER A 226 -5.61 3.99 -8.92
C SER A 226 -5.34 4.91 -7.72
N GLY A 227 -6.02 6.06 -7.71
CA GLY A 227 -6.04 7.00 -6.60
C GLY A 227 -7.20 6.71 -5.66
N GLN A 228 -6.93 6.66 -4.36
CA GLN A 228 -7.95 6.44 -3.34
C GLN A 228 -8.20 7.71 -2.52
N PRO A 229 -9.47 8.07 -2.27
CA PRO A 229 -9.81 9.23 -1.45
C PRO A 229 -9.31 9.11 -0.01
N VAL A 230 -8.70 10.18 0.49
CA VAL A 230 -8.29 10.35 1.89
C VAL A 230 -8.71 11.74 2.36
N GLY A 231 -9.31 11.83 3.54
CA GLY A 231 -9.73 13.07 4.17
C GLY A 231 -9.21 13.17 5.61
N PHE A 232 -8.96 14.40 6.05
CA PHE A 232 -8.44 14.71 7.39
C PHE A 232 -9.30 15.79 8.03
N ILE A 233 -9.79 15.53 9.24
CA ILE A 233 -10.56 16.47 10.05
C ILE A 233 -9.72 16.87 11.26
N GLN A 234 -9.61 18.16 11.53
CA GLN A 234 -9.00 18.67 12.75
C GLN A 234 -9.96 18.46 13.92
N LEU A 235 -9.50 17.78 14.97
CA LEU A 235 -10.18 17.65 16.25
C LEU A 235 -9.69 18.70 17.24
N THR A 236 -10.48 18.96 18.27
CA THR A 236 -10.00 19.57 19.51
C THR A 236 -9.25 18.52 20.35
N GLU A 237 -8.47 18.97 21.33
CA GLU A 237 -7.79 18.06 22.27
C GLU A 237 -8.80 17.21 23.07
N GLU A 238 -9.93 17.80 23.48
CA GLU A 238 -10.98 17.08 24.22
C GLU A 238 -11.62 15.98 23.37
N GLU A 239 -11.92 16.27 22.10
CA GLU A 239 -12.44 15.29 21.16
C GLU A 239 -11.44 14.17 20.89
N ALA A 240 -10.16 14.52 20.73
CA ALA A 240 -9.11 13.53 20.51
C ALA A 240 -8.92 12.61 21.71
N GLU A 241 -8.94 13.16 22.92
CA GLU A 241 -8.86 12.39 24.16
C GLU A 241 -10.06 11.45 24.32
N ARG A 242 -11.28 11.89 23.96
CA ARG A 242 -12.48 11.03 23.97
C ARG A 242 -12.39 9.87 22.97
N LEU A 243 -11.79 10.10 21.81
CA LEU A 243 -11.71 9.12 20.72
C LEU A 243 -10.44 8.25 20.77
N LYS A 244 -9.50 8.51 21.67
CA LYS A 244 -8.18 7.85 21.67
C LYS A 244 -8.23 6.31 21.71
N ASP A 245 -9.27 5.76 22.34
CA ASP A 245 -9.47 4.31 22.53
C ASP A 245 -10.50 3.72 21.55
N MET A 246 -10.96 4.49 20.55
CA MET A 246 -11.83 3.94 19.51
C MET A 246 -11.04 2.96 18.62
N PRO A 247 -11.69 1.93 18.07
CA PRO A 247 -11.03 1.01 17.15
C PRO A 247 -10.86 1.66 15.78
N VAL A 248 -10.04 1.04 14.94
CA VAL A 248 -10.16 1.26 13.49
C VAL A 248 -11.47 0.64 13.04
N MET A 249 -12.31 1.39 12.33
CA MET A 249 -13.58 0.88 11.80
C MET A 249 -13.58 0.98 10.29
N ILE A 250 -14.09 -0.05 9.61
CA ILE A 250 -14.34 -0.05 8.17
C ILE A 250 -15.77 -0.56 7.89
N ASN A 251 -16.45 0.05 6.93
CA ASN A 251 -17.61 -0.57 6.30
C ASN A 251 -17.19 -1.17 4.94
N PHE A 252 -17.26 -2.49 4.82
CA PHE A 252 -16.87 -3.22 3.60
C PHE A 252 -17.81 -2.96 2.41
N GLU A 253 -19.02 -2.46 2.63
CA GLU A 253 -19.93 -2.10 1.54
C GLU A 253 -19.52 -0.77 0.89
N SER A 254 -19.24 0.25 1.67
CA SER A 254 -18.80 1.56 1.16
C SER A 254 -17.30 1.61 0.85
N GLY A 255 -16.51 0.76 1.53
CA GLY A 255 -15.06 0.77 1.57
C GLY A 255 -14.47 1.85 2.49
N VAL A 256 -15.31 2.67 3.14
CA VAL A 256 -14.82 3.78 3.98
C VAL A 256 -14.37 3.27 5.33
N PHE A 257 -13.21 3.76 5.78
CA PHE A 257 -12.63 3.46 7.08
C PHE A 257 -12.08 4.69 7.78
N ILE A 258 -11.98 4.58 9.10
CA ILE A 258 -11.58 5.65 10.01
C ILE A 258 -10.60 5.12 11.05
N PHE A 259 -9.72 6.01 11.51
CA PHE A 259 -8.72 5.72 12.54
C PHE A 259 -9.02 6.49 13.83
N PRO A 260 -8.66 5.95 15.00
CA PRO A 260 -8.52 6.78 16.19
C PRO A 260 -7.47 7.88 15.95
N PRO A 261 -7.62 9.03 16.62
CA PRO A 261 -6.58 10.07 16.61
C PRO A 261 -5.32 9.59 17.34
N THR A 262 -4.16 10.04 16.87
CA THR A 262 -2.89 9.68 17.51
C THR A 262 -2.68 10.45 18.80
N LYS A 263 -2.58 9.73 19.92
CA LYS A 263 -2.29 10.32 21.24
C LYS A 263 -1.00 11.13 21.25
N GLY A 264 -1.04 12.33 21.83
CA GLY A 264 0.14 13.19 22.01
C GLY A 264 0.73 13.77 20.73
N LYS A 265 0.01 13.66 19.60
CA LYS A 265 0.33 14.34 18.34
C LYS A 265 -0.81 15.29 17.96
N ASN A 266 -0.67 15.96 16.82
CA ASN A 266 -1.73 16.81 16.29
C ASN A 266 -3.06 16.03 16.21
N PRO A 267 -4.14 16.54 16.82
CA PRO A 267 -5.39 15.80 16.97
C PRO A 267 -6.13 15.74 15.63
N ILE A 268 -5.76 14.79 14.78
CA ILE A 268 -6.30 14.60 13.44
C ILE A 268 -7.11 13.32 13.37
N LEU A 269 -8.33 13.42 12.88
CA LEU A 269 -9.17 12.29 12.50
C LEU A 269 -8.99 12.03 11.00
N LYS A 270 -8.45 10.86 10.67
CA LYS A 270 -8.25 10.45 9.28
C LYS A 270 -9.32 9.47 8.83
N LEU A 271 -9.83 9.71 7.63
CA LEU A 271 -10.68 8.80 6.89
C LEU A 271 -10.08 8.49 5.53
N ALA A 272 -10.37 7.31 5.03
CA ALA A 272 -10.02 6.93 3.66
C ALA A 272 -11.01 5.90 3.14
N ARG A 273 -10.96 5.67 1.83
CA ARG A 273 -11.77 4.65 1.17
C ARG A 273 -10.88 3.61 0.50
N HIS A 274 -11.13 2.33 0.80
CA HIS A 274 -10.58 1.19 0.09
C HIS A 274 -11.61 0.70 -0.93
N GLY A 275 -11.52 1.24 -2.15
CA GLY A 275 -12.45 0.93 -3.23
C GLY A 275 -11.72 0.70 -4.55
N TYR A 276 -12.47 0.75 -5.65
CA TYR A 276 -11.88 0.67 -6.99
C TYR A 276 -11.13 1.95 -7.37
N GLY A 277 -11.55 3.10 -6.85
CA GLY A 277 -10.81 4.36 -6.90
C GLY A 277 -10.91 5.12 -8.23
N TYR A 278 -9.90 5.94 -8.49
CA TYR A 278 -9.87 6.90 -9.58
C TYR A 278 -8.66 6.67 -10.49
N ALA A 279 -8.89 6.57 -11.79
CA ALA A 279 -7.85 6.45 -12.81
C ALA A 279 -7.56 7.78 -13.51
N THR A 280 -6.33 7.96 -13.96
CA THR A 280 -5.89 9.08 -14.82
C THR A 280 -5.64 8.61 -16.25
N GLU A 281 -5.52 9.58 -17.16
CA GLU A 281 -4.97 9.36 -18.50
C GLU A 281 -3.70 10.17 -18.65
N VAL A 282 -2.55 9.49 -18.64
CA VAL A 282 -1.25 10.12 -18.78
C VAL A 282 -0.50 9.49 -19.93
N SER A 283 -0.14 10.31 -20.91
CA SER A 283 0.79 9.93 -21.96
C SER A 283 2.19 9.77 -21.38
N VAL A 284 2.75 8.57 -21.53
CA VAL A 284 4.12 8.23 -21.15
C VAL A 284 4.89 7.75 -22.38
N GLY A 285 6.20 7.85 -22.33
CA GLY A 285 7.08 7.41 -23.41
C GLY A 285 8.51 7.93 -23.27
N ASP A 286 9.00 8.01 -22.03
CA ASP A 286 10.39 8.39 -21.75
C ASP A 286 11.40 7.36 -22.35
N ASP A 287 10.91 6.20 -22.80
CA ASP A 287 11.61 5.13 -23.51
C ASP A 287 11.43 5.17 -25.04
N GLY A 288 10.72 6.16 -25.57
CA GLY A 288 10.36 6.28 -26.99
C GLY A 288 9.05 5.59 -27.40
N SER A 289 8.40 4.84 -26.51
CA SER A 289 7.09 4.22 -26.75
C SER A 289 5.96 5.13 -26.28
N GLN A 290 5.12 5.65 -27.17
CA GLN A 290 3.95 6.42 -26.72
C GLN A 290 2.85 5.49 -26.23
N ARG A 291 2.49 5.63 -24.95
CA ARG A 291 1.44 4.85 -24.28
C ARG A 291 0.59 5.77 -23.42
N VAL A 292 -0.71 5.48 -23.30
CA VAL A 292 -1.60 6.16 -22.34
C VAL A 292 -1.89 5.20 -21.20
N ILE A 293 -1.56 5.58 -19.98
CA ILE A 293 -1.73 4.75 -18.79
C ILE A 293 -2.34 5.57 -17.63
N SER A 294 -2.96 4.88 -16.68
CA SER A 294 -3.23 5.45 -15.37
C SER A 294 -1.96 5.44 -14.54
N THR A 295 -1.53 6.62 -14.09
CA THR A 295 -0.37 6.82 -13.20
C THR A 295 -0.51 8.18 -12.52
N PRO A 296 -0.02 8.33 -11.27
CA PRO A 296 0.24 9.64 -10.69
C PRO A 296 1.26 10.43 -11.51
N LYS A 297 1.34 11.75 -11.24
CA LYS A 297 2.38 12.61 -11.80
C LYS A 297 3.75 12.09 -11.37
N ARG A 298 4.71 12.06 -12.30
CA ARG A 298 6.10 11.74 -11.97
C ARG A 298 6.68 12.87 -11.13
N ASP A 299 6.59 14.10 -11.61
CA ASP A 299 7.28 15.24 -11.02
C ASP A 299 6.40 15.92 -9.96
N GLY A 300 7.02 16.33 -8.85
CA GLY A 300 6.32 16.90 -7.69
C GLY A 300 5.72 15.85 -6.75
N SER A 301 5.02 16.33 -5.72
CA SER A 301 4.38 15.47 -4.72
C SER A 301 2.88 15.41 -4.95
N ASN A 302 2.36 14.22 -5.27
CA ASN A 302 0.91 14.00 -5.44
C ASN A 302 0.14 14.14 -4.11
N ALA A 303 0.85 14.18 -2.97
CA ALA A 303 0.28 14.39 -1.65
C ALA A 303 -0.03 15.86 -1.32
N ALA A 304 0.53 16.79 -2.10
CA ALA A 304 0.35 18.22 -1.89
C ALA A 304 -0.99 18.74 -2.42
N THR A 305 -1.72 17.91 -3.17
CA THR A 305 -3.02 18.28 -3.72
C THR A 305 -4.07 18.29 -2.61
N GLY A 306 -4.80 19.40 -2.46
CA GLY A 306 -5.94 19.54 -1.54
C GLY A 306 -7.28 19.15 -2.18
N TYR A 307 -7.24 18.34 -3.23
CA TYR A 307 -8.36 18.09 -4.13
C TYR A 307 -8.88 16.66 -4.03
N LEU A 308 -10.20 16.54 -4.04
CA LEU A 308 -10.95 15.32 -4.30
C LEU A 308 -12.02 15.62 -5.35
N PRO A 309 -12.31 14.68 -6.25
CA PRO A 309 -13.54 14.73 -7.03
C PRO A 309 -14.80 14.80 -6.16
N ASP A 310 -15.87 15.39 -6.66
CA ASP A 310 -17.07 15.66 -5.84
C ASP A 310 -17.71 14.36 -5.34
N ASP A 311 -17.78 13.32 -6.18
CA ASP A 311 -18.26 11.98 -5.79
C ASP A 311 -17.35 11.28 -4.77
N ALA A 312 -16.04 11.57 -4.79
CA ALA A 312 -15.10 11.09 -3.79
C ALA A 312 -15.30 11.77 -2.44
N ASP A 313 -15.52 13.09 -2.45
CA ASP A 313 -15.79 13.87 -1.24
C ASP A 313 -17.11 13.43 -0.61
N GLU A 314 -18.17 13.33 -1.41
CA GLU A 314 -19.49 12.88 -0.98
C GLU A 314 -19.44 11.46 -0.38
N GLY A 315 -18.76 10.53 -1.06
CA GLY A 315 -18.59 9.17 -0.55
C GLY A 315 -17.83 9.10 0.78
N LEU A 316 -16.78 9.92 0.97
CA LEU A 316 -16.10 10.01 2.27
C LEU A 316 -16.99 10.62 3.34
N ARG A 317 -17.78 11.65 3.03
CA ARG A 317 -18.69 12.31 3.97
C ARG A 317 -19.82 11.39 4.43
N GLU A 318 -20.41 10.60 3.54
CA GLU A 318 -21.39 9.58 3.94
C GLU A 318 -20.75 8.54 4.87
N GLY A 319 -19.48 8.19 4.65
CA GLY A 319 -18.73 7.36 5.60
C GLY A 319 -18.50 8.03 6.96
N VAL A 320 -18.20 9.34 7.00
CA VAL A 320 -18.13 10.10 8.28
C VAL A 320 -19.49 10.04 8.97
N LYS A 321 -20.57 10.32 8.24
CA LYS A 321 -21.94 10.32 8.77
C LYS A 321 -22.32 8.97 9.39
N GLN A 322 -21.89 7.87 8.76
CA GLN A 322 -22.13 6.53 9.26
C GLN A 322 -21.25 6.17 10.47
N LEU A 323 -19.96 6.50 10.44
CA LEU A 323 -18.99 6.02 11.42
C LEU A 323 -18.83 6.93 12.64
N LEU A 324 -18.96 8.26 12.45
CA LEU A 324 -18.91 9.29 13.48
C LEU A 324 -19.76 10.53 13.06
N PRO A 325 -21.09 10.45 13.13
CA PRO A 325 -22.03 11.45 12.60
C PRO A 325 -21.79 12.89 13.10
N GLU A 326 -21.31 13.03 14.33
CA GLU A 326 -20.95 14.31 14.96
C GLU A 326 -19.91 15.14 14.18
N PHE A 327 -19.13 14.51 13.28
CA PHE A 327 -18.13 15.19 12.45
C PHE A 327 -18.53 15.33 10.97
N ALA A 328 -19.73 14.89 10.56
CA ALA A 328 -20.12 14.80 9.15
C ALA A 328 -20.05 16.14 8.39
N SER A 329 -20.39 17.24 9.06
CA SER A 329 -20.36 18.59 8.50
C SER A 329 -19.02 19.31 8.66
N ARG A 330 -18.03 18.70 9.34
CA ARG A 330 -16.77 19.37 9.65
C ARG A 330 -15.93 19.55 8.37
N PRO A 331 -15.25 20.70 8.17
CA PRO A 331 -14.42 20.88 6.99
C PRO A 331 -13.20 19.97 7.06
N TRP A 332 -12.72 19.58 5.88
CA TRP A 332 -11.44 18.92 5.73
C TRP A 332 -10.33 19.94 5.99
N VAL A 333 -9.41 19.63 6.91
CA VAL A 333 -8.16 20.39 7.03
C VAL A 333 -7.20 20.03 5.89
N ASN A 334 -7.33 18.81 5.37
CA ASN A 334 -6.69 18.35 4.14
C ASN A 334 -7.49 17.21 3.52
N ARG A 335 -7.33 17.01 2.21
CA ARG A 335 -7.90 15.88 1.46
C ARG A 335 -7.09 15.66 0.19
N ARG A 336 -6.92 14.40 -0.21
CA ARG A 336 -6.08 14.03 -1.36
C ARG A 336 -6.44 12.68 -1.94
N LEU A 337 -6.02 12.42 -3.18
CA LEU A 337 -5.91 11.05 -3.70
C LEU A 337 -4.57 10.43 -3.30
N CYS A 338 -4.62 9.26 -2.67
CA CYS A 338 -3.46 8.43 -2.37
C CYS A 338 -3.33 7.31 -3.42
N TRP A 339 -2.18 7.24 -4.10
CA TRP A 339 -2.00 6.34 -5.24
C TRP A 339 -1.37 5.01 -4.85
N TYR A 340 -1.94 3.90 -5.32
CA TYR A 340 -1.29 2.58 -5.29
C TYR A 340 -1.53 1.82 -6.60
N SER A 341 -0.89 0.65 -6.72
CA SER A 341 -1.04 -0.26 -7.84
C SER A 341 -1.99 -1.41 -7.49
N ASP A 342 -2.94 -1.65 -8.38
CA ASP A 342 -3.91 -2.75 -8.30
C ASP A 342 -3.47 -3.90 -9.19
N THR A 343 -3.80 -5.11 -8.78
CA THR A 343 -3.56 -6.36 -9.52
C THR A 343 -4.87 -7.15 -9.59
N PRO A 344 -5.06 -8.05 -10.58
CA PRO A 344 -6.35 -8.70 -10.80
C PRO A 344 -6.92 -9.42 -9.56
N GLU A 345 -6.09 -10.15 -8.82
CA GLU A 345 -6.48 -10.90 -7.61
C GLU A 345 -6.08 -10.21 -6.30
N GLY A 346 -5.53 -9.00 -6.38
CA GLY A 346 -4.97 -8.32 -5.22
C GLY A 346 -3.67 -8.94 -4.73
N ASP A 347 -3.01 -9.75 -5.56
CA ASP A 347 -1.72 -10.35 -5.26
C ASP A 347 -0.54 -9.40 -5.51
N PHE A 348 0.53 -9.55 -4.72
CA PHE A 348 1.80 -8.87 -4.98
C PHE A 348 2.46 -9.35 -6.27
N ILE A 349 3.37 -8.54 -6.81
CA ILE A 349 4.26 -8.92 -7.90
C ILE A 349 5.69 -8.91 -7.38
N MET A 350 6.26 -10.11 -7.21
CA MET A 350 7.60 -10.37 -6.69
C MET A 350 8.32 -11.37 -7.61
N ASP A 351 8.71 -10.93 -8.80
CA ASP A 351 9.19 -11.82 -9.84
C ASP A 351 10.15 -11.14 -10.83
N TYR A 352 10.93 -11.95 -11.55
CA TYR A 352 11.70 -11.47 -12.70
C TYR A 352 10.79 -11.25 -13.91
N HIS A 353 11.17 -10.33 -14.80
CA HIS A 353 10.50 -10.25 -16.08
C HIS A 353 10.76 -11.52 -16.90
N PRO A 354 9.75 -12.17 -17.51
CA PRO A 354 9.91 -13.46 -18.18
C PRO A 354 10.84 -13.41 -19.40
N SER A 355 10.90 -12.25 -20.06
CA SER A 355 11.66 -12.07 -21.31
C SER A 355 12.73 -10.99 -21.26
N ILE A 356 12.89 -10.28 -20.13
CA ILE A 356 13.82 -9.16 -20.01
C ILE A 356 14.76 -9.47 -18.85
N GLU A 357 15.99 -9.81 -19.18
CA GLU A 357 16.98 -10.12 -18.15
C GLU A 357 17.40 -8.86 -17.38
N GLY A 358 17.73 -9.03 -16.09
CA GLY A 358 18.33 -7.98 -15.26
C GLY A 358 17.33 -7.15 -14.46
N VAL A 359 16.02 -7.31 -14.67
CA VAL A 359 14.98 -6.59 -13.93
C VAL A 359 14.11 -7.53 -13.11
N PHE A 360 13.86 -7.13 -11.85
CA PHE A 360 12.98 -7.81 -10.91
C PHE A 360 11.92 -6.82 -10.40
N PHE A 361 10.70 -7.29 -10.19
CA PHE A 361 9.58 -6.49 -9.70
C PHE A 361 9.36 -6.74 -8.21
N ALA A 362 9.14 -5.66 -7.46
CA ALA A 362 8.70 -5.71 -6.07
C ALA A 362 7.56 -4.68 -5.91
N THR A 363 6.39 -4.99 -6.44
CA THR A 363 5.27 -4.04 -6.59
C THR A 363 3.91 -4.75 -6.44
N GLY A 364 2.83 -4.13 -6.92
CA GLY A 364 1.48 -4.71 -6.91
C GLY A 364 0.87 -4.73 -5.50
N GLY A 365 1.11 -3.68 -4.70
CA GLY A 365 0.73 -3.69 -3.29
C GLY A 365 -0.78 -3.72 -3.01
N ALA A 366 -1.63 -3.60 -4.03
CA ALA A 366 -3.08 -3.82 -4.04
C ALA A 366 -3.87 -3.14 -2.91
N GLY A 367 -3.36 -2.02 -2.39
CA GLY A 367 -3.93 -1.29 -1.26
C GLY A 367 -3.72 -1.93 0.12
N HIS A 368 -3.02 -3.08 0.22
CA HIS A 368 -2.95 -3.84 1.47
C HIS A 368 -1.51 -4.17 1.96
N ALA A 369 -0.45 -3.80 1.22
CA ALA A 369 0.91 -4.27 1.49
C ALA A 369 1.61 -3.68 2.74
N PHE A 370 1.28 -2.45 3.14
CA PHE A 370 2.02 -1.74 4.20
C PHE A 370 2.09 -2.53 5.51
N LYS A 371 1.01 -3.23 5.88
CA LYS A 371 0.95 -3.97 7.14
C LYS A 371 1.92 -5.14 7.23
N PHE A 372 2.50 -5.55 6.10
CA PHE A 372 3.53 -6.59 6.07
C PHE A 372 4.95 -6.02 6.22
N LEU A 373 5.12 -4.70 6.40
CA LEU A 373 6.42 -4.03 6.53
C LEU A 373 7.47 -4.84 7.32
N PRO A 374 7.17 -5.41 8.51
CA PRO A 374 8.17 -6.12 9.30
C PRO A 374 8.73 -7.39 8.64
N VAL A 375 8.00 -8.00 7.71
CA VAL A 375 8.38 -9.28 7.06
C VAL A 375 8.48 -9.19 5.54
N LEU A 376 8.02 -8.09 4.94
CA LEU A 376 7.90 -7.94 3.49
C LEU A 376 9.25 -8.14 2.77
N GLY A 377 10.32 -7.56 3.33
CA GLY A 377 11.67 -7.68 2.77
C GLY A 377 12.17 -9.12 2.65
N LYS A 378 11.85 -9.96 3.64
CA LYS A 378 12.18 -11.40 3.65
C LYS A 378 11.53 -12.12 2.47
N TYR A 379 10.23 -11.92 2.28
CA TYR A 379 9.49 -12.54 1.17
C TYR A 379 9.97 -12.07 -0.21
N ILE A 380 10.20 -10.75 -0.37
CA ILE A 380 10.73 -10.21 -1.62
C ILE A 380 12.10 -10.81 -1.92
N SER A 381 13.00 -10.84 -0.92
CA SER A 381 14.36 -11.35 -1.08
C SER A 381 14.38 -12.87 -1.31
N ASP A 382 13.44 -13.62 -0.73
CA ASP A 382 13.28 -15.06 -0.99
C ASP A 382 12.85 -15.31 -2.44
N CYS A 383 11.96 -14.49 -3.00
CA CYS A 383 11.61 -14.56 -4.43
C CYS A 383 12.80 -14.15 -5.32
N PHE A 384 13.48 -13.05 -4.99
CA PHE A 384 14.64 -12.54 -5.73
C PHE A 384 15.80 -13.57 -5.78
N GLU A 385 16.08 -14.25 -4.67
CA GLU A 385 17.11 -15.30 -4.61
C GLU A 385 16.61 -16.68 -5.11
N GLU A 386 15.38 -16.75 -5.64
CA GLU A 386 14.68 -17.99 -6.04
C GLU A 386 14.62 -19.07 -4.94
N LYS A 387 14.55 -18.65 -3.67
CA LYS A 387 14.45 -19.50 -2.48
C LYS A 387 13.02 -19.69 -1.97
N ALA A 388 12.09 -18.81 -2.35
CA ALA A 388 10.69 -18.94 -2.00
C ALA A 388 10.09 -20.24 -2.60
N PRO A 389 9.14 -20.90 -1.89
CA PRO A 389 8.42 -22.06 -2.43
C PRO A 389 7.81 -21.78 -3.80
N GLN A 390 7.74 -22.79 -4.66
CA GLN A 390 7.23 -22.65 -6.02
C GLN A 390 5.80 -22.09 -6.06
N GLU A 391 4.92 -22.56 -5.17
CA GLU A 391 3.54 -22.06 -5.06
C GLU A 391 3.49 -20.56 -4.77
N LEU A 392 4.38 -20.06 -3.92
CA LEU A 392 4.44 -18.65 -3.56
C LEU A 392 4.99 -17.79 -4.70
N ARG A 393 6.05 -18.27 -5.36
CA ARG A 393 6.57 -17.62 -6.58
C ARG A 393 5.54 -17.62 -7.70
N HIS A 394 4.76 -18.70 -7.83
CA HIS A 394 3.67 -18.75 -8.80
C HIS A 394 2.56 -17.75 -8.45
N LYS A 395 2.14 -17.66 -7.18
CA LYS A 395 1.14 -16.68 -6.72
C LYS A 395 1.55 -15.23 -7.03
N TRP A 396 2.81 -14.89 -6.79
CA TRP A 396 3.33 -13.52 -6.98
C TRP A 396 4.07 -13.28 -8.30
N ARG A 397 3.90 -14.18 -9.28
CA ARG A 397 4.56 -14.06 -10.58
C ARG A 397 4.09 -12.83 -11.36
N LEU A 398 4.96 -12.29 -12.21
CA LEU A 398 4.50 -11.36 -13.24
C LEU A 398 3.73 -12.17 -14.28
N ARG A 399 2.41 -11.95 -14.35
CA ARG A 399 1.55 -12.67 -15.29
C ARG A 399 1.87 -12.29 -16.73
N ALA A 400 1.77 -13.25 -17.63
CA ALA A 400 1.85 -12.97 -19.06
C ALA A 400 0.63 -12.15 -19.50
N SER A 401 0.79 -11.35 -20.54
CA SER A 401 -0.31 -10.63 -21.17
C SER A 401 -1.19 -11.60 -21.95
N GLU A 402 -2.43 -11.83 -21.51
CA GLU A 402 -3.44 -12.61 -22.24
C GLU A 402 -4.22 -11.77 -23.29
N GLY A 403 -3.80 -10.52 -23.52
CA GLY A 403 -4.36 -9.67 -24.58
C GLY A 403 -5.64 -8.92 -24.20
N GLN A 404 -6.08 -9.01 -22.94
CA GLN A 404 -7.17 -8.20 -22.39
C GLN A 404 -6.68 -7.40 -21.17
N ASP A 405 -6.98 -6.11 -21.14
CA ASP A 405 -6.86 -5.31 -19.91
C ASP A 405 -8.00 -5.72 -18.96
N GLU A 406 -7.75 -6.77 -18.16
CA GLU A 406 -8.73 -7.23 -17.19
C GLU A 406 -9.07 -6.12 -16.18
N LEU A 407 -10.30 -6.10 -15.67
CA LEU A 407 -10.63 -5.25 -14.53
C LEU A 407 -9.89 -5.76 -13.29
N LYS A 408 -9.20 -4.86 -12.56
CA LYS A 408 -8.42 -5.25 -11.38
C LYS A 408 -9.35 -5.34 -10.18
N LEU A 409 -10.01 -6.49 -10.04
CA LEU A 409 -11.02 -6.76 -9.02
C LEU A 409 -10.42 -6.76 -7.59
N GLY A 410 -9.15 -7.13 -7.48
CA GLY A 410 -8.46 -7.24 -6.20
C GLY A 410 -8.83 -8.54 -5.47
N ASP A 411 -8.62 -8.56 -4.15
CA ASP A 411 -8.85 -9.73 -3.30
C ASP A 411 -10.31 -9.87 -2.84
N GLY A 412 -11.23 -9.05 -3.36
CA GLY A 412 -12.64 -9.00 -2.96
C GLY A 412 -12.94 -8.12 -1.74
N SER A 413 -11.94 -7.47 -1.13
CA SER A 413 -12.13 -6.59 0.04
C SER A 413 -12.62 -5.17 -0.31
N ARG A 414 -12.71 -4.83 -1.59
CA ARG A 414 -13.07 -3.47 -2.06
C ARG A 414 -14.56 -3.24 -1.97
N GLY A 415 -14.93 -2.09 -1.41
CA GLY A 415 -16.30 -1.58 -1.39
C GLY A 415 -16.50 -0.36 -2.28
N GLY A 416 -17.76 0.01 -2.49
CA GLY A 416 -18.16 1.22 -3.21
C GLY A 416 -18.29 1.11 -4.73
N PRO A 417 -18.56 2.24 -5.42
CA PRO A 417 -18.62 2.38 -6.86
C PRO A 417 -17.42 1.80 -7.61
N PRO A 418 -17.65 1.40 -8.88
CA PRO A 418 -16.61 0.92 -9.77
C PRO A 418 -15.54 1.98 -10.04
N LEU A 419 -14.40 1.54 -10.59
CA LEU A 419 -13.29 2.40 -10.97
C LEU A 419 -13.79 3.53 -11.89
N ARG A 420 -13.51 4.78 -11.51
CA ARG A 420 -13.89 5.94 -12.33
C ARG A 420 -12.65 6.57 -12.97
N LYS A 421 -12.73 6.86 -14.26
CA LYS A 421 -11.73 7.69 -14.93
C LYS A 421 -12.02 9.17 -14.67
N LEU A 422 -11.00 9.93 -14.28
CA LEU A 422 -11.10 11.37 -14.08
C LEU A 422 -11.25 12.09 -15.41
N THR A 423 -12.09 13.13 -15.43
CA THR A 423 -12.15 14.03 -16.57
C THR A 423 -10.86 14.87 -16.66
N PRO A 424 -10.53 15.44 -17.82
CA PRO A 424 -9.38 16.33 -17.95
C PRO A 424 -9.39 17.51 -16.97
N VAL A 425 -10.57 18.03 -16.62
CA VAL A 425 -10.74 19.13 -15.66
C VAL A 425 -10.50 18.70 -14.22
N GLU A 426 -10.91 17.49 -13.84
CA GLU A 426 -10.60 16.95 -12.51
C GLU A 426 -9.12 16.61 -12.39
N GLN A 427 -8.55 15.96 -13.41
CA GLN A 427 -7.14 15.58 -13.43
C GLN A 427 -6.19 16.79 -13.42
N SER A 428 -6.57 17.93 -14.01
CA SER A 428 -5.75 19.14 -13.97
C SER A 428 -5.63 19.77 -12.58
N LYS A 429 -6.55 19.42 -11.65
CA LYS A 429 -6.54 19.85 -10.24
C LYS A 429 -5.71 18.93 -9.33
N LEU A 430 -5.31 17.75 -9.83
CA LEU A 430 -4.34 16.87 -9.17
C LEU A 430 -2.91 17.40 -9.31
#